data_AF-A0A840WMB6-F1
#
_entry.id   AF-A0A840WMB6-F1
#
_cell.length_a   1.000
_cell.length_b   1.000
_cell.length_c   1.000
_cell.angle_alpha   90.00
_cell.angle_beta   90.00
_cell.angle_gamma   90.00
#
_symmetry.space_group_name_H-M   'P 1'
#
loop_
_entity.id
_entity.type
_entity.pdbx_description
1 polymer ?
#
loop_
_entity_poly.entity_id
_entity_poly.type
_entity_poly.pdbx_seq_one_letter_code
_entity_poly.pdbx_strand_id
1 'polypeptide(L)'
;MSDTTDTPWSDRDAHWQRIVAAPLDGPGDTPLAERVDLPSDALFHEYRRFLRLAEMFPDQVTPPPVLQQVWQAHTGTAGWRAMKVPEYDAHAGRGDMSSFAARYLMTRRAYAKYFGEDPPEPIWPPVTMETQARGPSRSMFAGGLVVLLIAILLPGEKVLLKSGLFVTAFVLLLGQSIMQLRNWWGGRDV
;
A
#
# COMPACT_ATOMS: atom_id res chain seq x y z
N MET A 1 23.74 -9.13 37.11
CA MET A 1 23.24 -7.73 36.97
C MET A 1 23.89 -7.13 35.74
N SER A 2 23.46 -7.62 34.58
CA SER A 2 23.70 -7.09 33.24
C SER A 2 22.69 -7.84 32.37
N ASP A 3 21.78 -7.11 31.74
CA ASP A 3 21.65 -7.03 30.28
C ASP A 3 20.26 -6.47 29.97
N THR A 4 20.07 -5.17 30.20
CA THR A 4 19.06 -4.43 29.43
C THR A 4 19.61 -4.40 28.01
N THR A 5 19.29 -5.44 27.24
CA THR A 5 19.43 -5.44 25.79
C THR A 5 18.71 -4.19 25.30
N ASP A 6 19.50 -3.19 24.93
CA ASP A 6 19.02 -1.98 24.31
C ASP A 6 18.55 -2.36 22.90
N THR A 7 17.38 -2.95 22.82
CA THR A 7 16.79 -3.33 21.54
C THR A 7 16.59 -2.04 20.75
N PRO A 8 17.05 -1.97 19.48
CA PRO A 8 17.05 -0.75 18.68
C PRO A 8 15.68 -0.08 18.56
N TRP A 9 14.61 -0.85 18.79
CA TRP A 9 13.20 -0.49 18.68
C TRP A 9 12.50 -0.27 20.03
N SER A 10 13.27 -0.17 21.13
CA SER A 10 12.75 0.03 22.49
C SER A 10 11.84 1.26 22.61
N ASP A 11 11.22 1.45 23.79
CA ASP A 11 10.35 2.59 24.08
C ASP A 11 10.99 3.97 23.81
N ARG A 12 12.31 4.04 23.65
CA ARG A 12 13.07 5.25 23.34
C ARG A 12 13.14 5.59 21.84
N ASP A 13 12.76 4.69 20.94
CA ASP A 13 12.69 4.99 19.51
C ASP A 13 11.48 5.90 19.23
N ALA A 14 11.74 7.19 19.04
CA ALA A 14 10.73 8.20 18.75
C ALA A 14 9.91 7.90 17.47
N HIS A 15 10.51 7.25 16.48
CA HIS A 15 9.80 6.86 15.26
C HIS A 15 8.84 5.71 15.52
N TRP A 16 9.26 4.72 16.31
CA TRP A 16 8.39 3.63 16.76
C TRP A 16 7.21 4.15 17.59
N GLN A 17 7.48 5.00 18.59
CA GLN A 17 6.44 5.60 19.44
C GLN A 17 5.42 6.37 18.62
N ARG A 18 5.87 7.11 17.61
CA ARG A 18 5.00 7.83 16.68
C ARG A 18 4.09 6.90 15.88
N ILE A 19 4.59 5.77 15.37
CA ILE A 19 3.80 4.77 14.63
C ILE A 19 2.79 4.08 15.56
N VAL A 20 3.19 3.77 16.80
CA VAL A 20 2.32 3.11 17.79
C VAL A 20 1.21 4.04 18.28
N ALA A 21 1.55 5.28 18.62
CA ALA A 21 0.60 6.26 19.15
C ALA A 21 -0.38 6.78 18.09
N ALA A 22 -0.01 6.71 16.81
CA ALA A 22 -0.88 7.14 15.74
C ALA A 22 -2.06 6.16 15.55
N PRO A 23 -3.28 6.68 15.38
CA PRO A 23 -4.43 5.85 15.08
C PRO A 23 -4.33 5.31 13.65
N LEU A 24 -4.72 4.05 13.46
CA LEU A 24 -4.82 3.42 12.14
C LEU A 24 -6.01 3.96 11.33
N ASP A 25 -6.99 4.53 12.03
CA ASP A 25 -8.17 5.13 11.46
C ASP A 25 -8.20 6.62 11.77
N GLY A 26 -8.44 7.45 10.76
CA GLY A 26 -8.63 8.87 10.94
C GLY A 26 -10.10 9.25 11.13
N PRO A 27 -10.38 10.51 11.49
CA PRO A 27 -11.74 11.01 11.61
C PRO A 27 -12.52 10.82 10.29
N GLY A 28 -13.63 10.08 10.35
CA GLY A 28 -14.49 9.83 9.18
C GLY A 28 -14.04 8.68 8.27
N ASP A 29 -12.93 8.00 8.57
CA ASP A 29 -12.54 6.78 7.87
C ASP A 29 -13.43 5.61 8.33
N THR A 30 -13.84 4.73 7.41
CA THR A 30 -14.35 3.41 7.79
C THR A 30 -13.23 2.65 8.51
N PRO A 31 -13.49 1.98 9.66
CA PRO A 31 -12.46 1.26 10.40
C PRO A 31 -11.65 0.30 9.51
N LEU A 32 -10.34 0.28 9.67
CA LEU A 32 -9.44 -0.53 8.86
C LEU A 32 -9.80 -2.01 8.94
N ALA A 33 -10.17 -2.49 10.13
CA ALA A 33 -10.63 -3.86 10.34
C ALA A 33 -11.84 -4.23 9.49
N GLU A 34 -12.78 -3.30 9.31
CA GLU A 34 -13.98 -3.51 8.47
C GLU A 34 -13.62 -3.50 6.98
N ARG A 35 -12.68 -2.65 6.57
CA ARG A 35 -12.23 -2.57 5.16
C ARG A 35 -11.51 -3.81 4.68
N VAL A 36 -10.82 -4.52 5.56
CA VAL A 36 -10.10 -5.76 5.22
C VAL A 36 -10.82 -7.03 5.64
N ASP A 37 -11.93 -6.94 6.38
CA ASP A 37 -12.62 -8.09 7.00
C ASP A 37 -11.67 -9.00 7.80
N LEU A 38 -10.70 -8.40 8.50
CA LEU A 38 -9.67 -9.10 9.28
C LEU A 38 -9.52 -8.45 10.66
N PRO A 39 -10.11 -9.03 11.71
CA PRO A 39 -9.91 -8.58 13.08
C PRO A 39 -8.82 -9.39 13.77
N SER A 40 -7.74 -8.74 14.21
CA SER A 40 -6.83 -9.24 15.24
C SER A 40 -5.87 -8.13 15.68
N ASP A 41 -5.78 -7.87 16.98
CA ASP A 41 -4.80 -6.92 17.52
C ASP A 41 -3.36 -7.30 17.12
N ALA A 42 -3.08 -8.61 17.02
CA ALA A 42 -1.79 -9.12 16.56
C ALA A 42 -1.51 -8.73 15.09
N LEU A 43 -2.52 -8.74 14.22
CA LEU A 43 -2.36 -8.34 12.82
C LEU A 43 -1.97 -6.87 12.71
N PHE A 44 -2.65 -5.99 13.45
CA PHE A 44 -2.36 -4.56 13.42
C PHE A 44 -1.08 -4.19 14.15
N HIS A 45 -0.69 -4.98 15.16
CA HIS A 45 0.63 -4.86 15.76
C HIS A 45 1.74 -5.19 14.75
N GLU A 46 1.61 -6.30 14.02
CA GLU A 46 2.56 -6.68 12.98
C GLU A 46 2.55 -5.72 11.79
N TYR A 47 1.40 -5.14 11.45
CA TYR A 47 1.32 -4.11 10.43
C TYR A 47 2.12 -2.85 10.82
N ARG A 48 2.05 -2.41 12.09
CA ARG A 48 2.89 -1.31 12.58
C ARG A 48 4.38 -1.64 12.51
N ARG A 49 4.76 -2.88 12.85
CA ARG A 49 6.14 -3.35 12.69
C ARG A 49 6.59 -3.29 11.23
N PHE A 50 5.72 -3.68 10.29
CA PHE A 50 5.99 -3.53 8.87
C PHE A 50 6.14 -2.06 8.45
N LEU A 51 5.29 -1.15 8.92
CA LEU A 51 5.43 0.29 8.63
C LEU A 51 6.78 0.83 9.07
N ARG A 52 7.28 0.38 10.23
CA ARG A 52 8.61 0.77 10.71
C ARG A 52 9.73 0.23 9.80
N LEU A 53 9.63 -1.02 9.35
CA LEU A 53 10.57 -1.58 8.38
C LEU A 53 10.55 -0.82 7.05
N ALA A 54 9.37 -0.45 6.56
CA ALA A 54 9.20 0.34 5.34
C ALA A 54 9.79 1.75 5.47
N GLU A 55 9.70 2.39 6.65
CA GLU A 55 10.35 3.67 6.90
C GLU A 55 11.88 3.58 6.87
N MET A 56 12.47 2.49 7.36
CA MET A 56 13.93 2.31 7.39
C MET A 56 14.50 1.82 6.06
N PHE A 57 13.71 1.06 5.29
CA PHE A 57 14.16 0.35 4.10
C PHE A 57 13.13 0.51 2.95
N PRO A 58 12.88 1.73 2.47
CA PRO A 58 11.76 2.05 1.58
C PRO A 58 11.74 1.26 0.26
N ASP A 59 12.89 0.79 -0.23
CA ASP A 59 12.96 0.06 -1.51
C ASP A 59 13.32 -1.44 -1.34
N GLN A 60 13.43 -1.94 -0.11
CA GLN A 60 13.98 -3.29 0.14
C GLN A 60 13.03 -4.22 0.89
N VAL A 61 11.96 -3.69 1.47
CA VAL A 61 10.97 -4.52 2.16
C VAL A 61 9.84 -4.93 1.24
N THR A 62 9.18 -6.03 1.55
CA THR A 62 8.02 -6.55 0.84
C THR A 62 7.11 -7.21 1.87
N PRO A 63 5.85 -6.78 2.03
CA PRO A 63 4.98 -7.35 3.03
C PRO A 63 4.47 -8.74 2.62
N PRO A 64 4.10 -9.60 3.57
CA PRO A 64 3.32 -10.80 3.29
C PRO A 64 1.93 -10.43 2.75
N PRO A 65 1.23 -11.36 2.08
CA PRO A 65 -0.06 -11.08 1.43
C PRO A 65 -1.14 -10.48 2.34
N VAL A 66 -1.19 -10.87 3.61
CA VAL A 66 -2.15 -10.33 4.57
C VAL A 66 -1.84 -8.87 4.92
N LEU A 67 -0.57 -8.54 5.19
CA LEU A 67 -0.15 -7.17 5.46
C LEU A 67 -0.18 -6.28 4.21
N GLN A 68 -0.01 -6.86 3.01
CA GLN A 68 -0.23 -6.15 1.75
C GLN A 68 -1.69 -5.69 1.61
N GLN A 69 -2.67 -6.51 2.00
CA GLN A 69 -4.08 -6.11 1.98
C GLN A 69 -4.36 -4.97 2.96
N VAL A 70 -3.83 -5.08 4.18
CA VAL A 70 -3.92 -4.01 5.20
C VAL A 70 -3.26 -2.73 4.72
N TRP A 71 -2.09 -2.83 4.09
CA TRP A 71 -1.40 -1.69 3.46
C TRP A 71 -2.29 -1.02 2.42
N GLN A 72 -2.76 -1.77 1.43
CA GLN A 72 -3.57 -1.24 0.33
C GLN A 72 -4.86 -0.59 0.82
N ALA A 73 -5.49 -1.15 1.85
CA ALA A 73 -6.65 -0.53 2.48
C ALA A 73 -6.25 0.76 3.23
N HIS A 74 -5.16 0.78 3.97
CA HIS A 74 -4.77 1.91 4.81
C HIS A 74 -4.18 3.10 4.02
N THR A 75 -3.44 2.87 2.94
CA THR A 75 -2.78 3.95 2.17
C THR A 75 -3.77 5.02 1.71
N GLY A 76 -3.41 6.29 1.88
CA GLY A 76 -4.23 7.44 1.45
C GLY A 76 -5.33 7.87 2.42
N THR A 77 -5.59 7.11 3.49
CA THR A 77 -6.55 7.47 4.55
C THR A 77 -6.09 8.67 5.38
N ALA A 78 -6.97 9.21 6.22
CA ALA A 78 -6.58 10.24 7.18
C ALA A 78 -5.65 9.67 8.27
N GLY A 79 -5.89 8.43 8.73
CA GLY A 79 -5.00 7.70 9.64
C GLY A 79 -3.57 7.55 9.08
N TRP A 80 -3.46 7.10 7.82
CA TRP A 80 -2.18 6.98 7.11
C TRP A 80 -1.40 8.29 7.05
N ARG A 81 -2.08 9.38 6.67
CA ARG A 81 -1.45 10.71 6.58
C ARG A 81 -0.96 11.21 7.94
N ALA A 82 -1.69 10.92 9.02
CA ALA A 82 -1.26 11.25 10.38
C ALA A 82 0.01 10.47 10.78
N MET A 83 0.17 9.24 10.28
CA MET A 83 1.36 8.43 10.50
C MET A 83 2.58 8.87 9.72
N LYS A 84 2.53 9.88 8.81
CA LYS A 84 3.69 10.45 8.08
C LYS A 84 4.75 9.41 7.64
N VAL A 85 4.33 8.21 7.26
CA VAL A 85 5.26 7.19 6.75
C VAL A 85 5.67 7.64 5.35
N PRO A 86 6.96 7.61 5.00
CA PRO A 86 7.41 7.90 3.64
C PRO A 86 6.57 7.10 2.62
N GLU A 87 6.32 7.67 1.44
CA GLU A 87 5.69 6.92 0.36
C GLU A 87 6.60 5.74 -0.02
N TYR A 88 6.29 4.59 0.56
CA TYR A 88 6.85 3.31 0.16
C TYR A 88 6.19 2.92 -1.16
N ASP A 89 7.01 2.77 -2.20
CA ASP A 89 6.53 2.28 -3.47
C ASP A 89 6.33 0.75 -3.38
N ALA A 90 5.11 0.33 -3.02
CA ALA A 90 4.72 -1.07 -3.06
C ALA A 90 4.84 -1.67 -4.49
N HIS A 91 5.01 -0.85 -5.52
CA HIS A 91 5.28 -1.30 -6.89
C HIS A 91 6.74 -1.58 -7.20
N ALA A 92 7.70 -1.29 -6.31
CA ALA A 92 9.08 -1.77 -6.41
C ALA A 92 9.16 -3.31 -6.41
N GLY A 93 8.07 -3.98 -6.02
CA GLY A 93 7.85 -5.42 -6.10
C GLY A 93 7.45 -5.98 -7.48
N ARG A 94 7.27 -5.15 -8.53
CA ARG A 94 6.89 -5.61 -9.90
C ARG A 94 8.04 -6.26 -10.69
N GLY A 95 8.94 -6.97 -10.01
CA GLY A 95 9.93 -7.84 -10.64
C GLY A 95 9.41 -9.26 -10.82
N ASP A 96 10.18 -10.11 -11.51
CA ASP A 96 9.94 -11.56 -11.64
C ASP A 96 9.65 -12.22 -10.26
N MET A 97 8.85 -13.29 -10.22
CA MET A 97 8.54 -14.06 -9.02
C MET A 97 9.78 -14.51 -8.23
N SER A 98 10.87 -14.82 -8.94
CA SER A 98 12.17 -15.13 -8.33
C SER A 98 12.72 -13.95 -7.48
N SER A 99 12.43 -12.71 -7.90
CA SER A 99 12.79 -11.49 -7.18
C SER A 99 11.91 -11.24 -5.96
N PHE A 100 10.65 -11.70 -5.96
CA PHE A 100 9.75 -11.55 -4.81
C PHE A 100 10.22 -12.40 -3.62
N ALA A 101 10.50 -13.69 -3.85
CA ALA A 101 10.93 -14.59 -2.77
C ALA A 101 12.23 -14.09 -2.10
N ALA A 102 13.19 -13.62 -2.91
CA ALA A 102 14.43 -13.04 -2.41
C ALA A 102 14.19 -11.78 -1.56
N ARG A 103 13.37 -10.84 -2.04
CA ARG A 103 13.01 -9.61 -1.29
C ARG A 103 12.23 -9.91 -0.01
N TYR A 104 11.31 -10.87 -0.05
CA TYR A 104 10.55 -11.27 1.13
C TYR A 104 11.46 -11.93 2.19
N LEU A 105 12.41 -12.77 1.77
CA LEU A 105 13.46 -13.29 2.67
C LEU A 105 14.31 -12.16 3.27
N MET A 106 14.69 -11.16 2.47
CA MET A 106 15.41 -9.99 2.99
C MET A 106 14.56 -9.22 4.01
N THR A 107 13.25 -9.09 3.77
CA THR A 107 12.32 -8.44 4.70
C THR A 107 12.25 -9.19 6.03
N ARG A 108 12.12 -10.52 6.01
CA ARG A 108 12.13 -11.33 7.23
C ARG A 108 13.45 -11.22 8.01
N ARG A 109 14.58 -11.16 7.30
CA ARG A 109 15.90 -10.92 7.94
C ARG A 109 16.00 -9.52 8.55
N ALA A 110 15.49 -8.50 7.86
CA ALA A 110 15.44 -7.14 8.38
C ALA A 110 14.55 -7.06 9.63
N TYR A 111 13.41 -7.76 9.61
CA TYR A 111 12.54 -7.93 10.77
C TYR A 111 13.31 -8.53 11.94
N ALA A 112 13.90 -9.72 11.77
CA ALA A 112 14.60 -10.41 12.85
C ALA A 112 15.78 -9.60 13.40
N LYS A 113 16.54 -8.96 12.50
CA LYS A 113 17.64 -8.08 12.89
C LYS A 113 17.17 -6.87 13.70
N TYR A 114 16.05 -6.27 13.30
CA TYR A 114 15.56 -5.05 13.94
C TYR A 114 14.84 -5.36 15.25
N PHE A 115 13.88 -6.28 15.23
CA PHE A 115 13.04 -6.60 16.38
C PHE A 115 13.67 -7.61 17.36
N GLY A 116 14.74 -8.31 16.96
CA GLY A 116 15.40 -9.30 17.79
C GLY A 116 14.64 -10.62 17.92
N GLU A 117 13.58 -10.81 17.14
CA GLU A 117 12.75 -12.02 17.13
C GLU A 117 12.31 -12.38 15.72
N ASP A 118 12.03 -13.65 15.49
CA ASP A 118 11.50 -14.10 14.21
C ASP A 118 10.05 -13.61 14.00
N PRO A 119 9.68 -13.23 12.77
CA PRO A 119 8.33 -12.77 12.51
C PRO A 119 7.32 -13.92 12.66
N PRO A 120 6.15 -13.68 13.29
CA PRO A 120 5.20 -14.73 13.66
C PRO A 120 4.53 -15.37 12.43
N GLU A 121 4.58 -16.69 12.33
CA GLU A 121 4.14 -17.45 11.14
C GLU A 121 2.69 -17.20 10.68
N PRO A 122 1.68 -17.04 11.57
CA PRO A 122 0.30 -16.81 11.14
C PRO A 122 0.12 -15.54 10.28
N ILE A 123 1.00 -14.55 10.45
CA ILE A 123 0.97 -13.27 9.73
C ILE A 123 2.11 -13.20 8.71
N TRP A 124 3.25 -13.80 9.04
CA TRP A 124 4.46 -13.87 8.22
C TRP A 124 4.78 -15.32 7.86
N PRO A 125 4.06 -15.91 6.88
CA PRO A 125 4.27 -17.29 6.51
C PRO A 125 5.69 -17.53 5.98
N PRO A 126 6.28 -18.72 6.18
CA PRO A 126 7.56 -19.07 5.59
C PRO A 126 7.48 -19.00 4.06
N VAL A 127 8.63 -18.78 3.42
CA VAL A 127 8.71 -18.75 1.96
C VAL A 127 8.60 -20.18 1.44
N THR A 128 7.38 -20.63 1.14
CA THR A 128 7.14 -21.90 0.46
C THR A 128 6.99 -21.67 -1.04
N MET A 129 7.17 -22.71 -1.86
CA MET A 129 6.92 -22.61 -3.30
C MET A 129 5.47 -22.17 -3.62
N GLU A 130 4.50 -22.40 -2.74
CA GLU A 130 3.11 -21.93 -2.90
C GLU A 130 2.94 -20.41 -2.76
N THR A 131 3.81 -19.73 -2.01
CA THR A 131 3.80 -18.25 -1.94
C THR A 131 4.10 -17.62 -3.32
N GLN A 132 4.75 -18.37 -4.21
CA GLN A 132 5.04 -17.98 -5.60
C GLN A 132 3.82 -18.07 -6.53
N ALA A 133 2.72 -18.74 -6.14
CA ALA A 133 1.58 -18.98 -7.03
C ALA A 133 0.47 -17.91 -6.92
N ARG A 134 0.43 -17.12 -5.84
CA ARG A 134 -0.50 -15.99 -5.70
C ARG A 134 0.10 -14.71 -6.29
N GLY A 135 0.20 -14.66 -7.61
CA GLY A 135 0.29 -13.39 -8.33
C GLY A 135 -0.96 -12.52 -8.05
N PRO A 136 -0.93 -11.21 -8.36
CA PRO A 136 -2.04 -10.31 -8.08
C PRO A 136 -3.33 -10.87 -8.70
N SER A 137 -4.29 -11.21 -7.83
CA SER A 137 -5.63 -11.60 -8.24
C SER A 137 -6.18 -10.48 -9.12
N ARG A 138 -6.42 -10.79 -10.40
CA ARG A 138 -7.14 -9.99 -11.38
C ARG A 138 -8.63 -9.89 -11.03
N SER A 139 -8.97 -9.59 -9.78
CA SER A 139 -10.35 -9.43 -9.31
C SER A 139 -10.65 -7.97 -8.97
N MET A 140 -10.25 -7.03 -9.82
CA MET A 140 -10.71 -5.64 -9.77
C MET A 140 -10.73 -5.02 -11.18
N PHE A 141 -11.46 -5.64 -12.11
CA PHE A 141 -11.95 -4.96 -13.33
C PHE A 141 -13.40 -5.37 -13.67
N ALA A 142 -14.19 -5.82 -12.68
CA ALA A 142 -15.61 -6.10 -12.89
C ALA A 142 -16.50 -4.84 -12.85
N GLY A 143 -15.99 -3.69 -12.39
CA GLY A 143 -16.78 -2.44 -12.30
C GLY A 143 -16.72 -1.53 -13.52
N GLY A 144 -15.68 -1.63 -14.36
CA GLY A 144 -15.48 -0.71 -15.49
C GLY A 144 -16.22 -1.07 -16.78
N LEU A 145 -16.55 -2.35 -16.96
CA LEU A 145 -17.16 -2.82 -18.22
C LEU A 145 -18.70 -2.77 -18.20
N VAL A 146 -19.31 -2.69 -17.02
CA VAL A 146 -20.78 -2.59 -16.88
C VAL A 146 -21.29 -1.19 -17.26
N VAL A 147 -20.52 -0.14 -17.00
CA VAL A 147 -20.88 1.24 -17.38
C VAL A 147 -20.83 1.43 -18.91
N LEU A 148 -19.94 0.72 -19.62
CA LEU A 148 -19.83 0.82 -21.07
C LEU A 148 -20.97 0.09 -21.80
N LEU A 149 -21.54 -0.99 -21.21
CA LEU A 149 -22.65 -1.74 -21.81
C LEU A 149 -24.01 -1.08 -21.59
N ILE A 150 -24.21 -0.32 -20.50
CA ILE A 150 -25.47 0.41 -20.25
C ILE A 150 -25.62 1.62 -21.20
N ALA A 151 -24.52 2.20 -21.68
CA ALA A 151 -24.56 3.32 -22.63
C ALA A 151 -24.98 2.90 -24.07
N ILE A 152 -24.94 1.61 -24.40
CA ILE A 152 -25.27 1.10 -25.75
C ILE A 152 -26.75 0.66 -25.85
N LEU A 153 -27.44 0.49 -24.72
CA LEU A 153 -28.80 -0.07 -24.67
C LEU A 153 -29.94 0.93 -24.42
N LEU A 154 -29.68 2.24 -24.50
CA LEU A 154 -30.74 3.26 -24.46
C LEU A 154 -31.14 3.69 -25.88
N PRO A 155 -32.29 3.25 -26.41
CA PRO A 155 -32.82 3.78 -27.66
C PRO A 155 -33.36 5.19 -27.38
N GLY A 156 -32.64 6.20 -27.85
CA GLY A 156 -33.03 7.59 -27.65
C GLY A 156 -32.34 8.52 -28.63
N GLU A 157 -33.01 8.78 -29.74
CA GLU A 157 -32.61 9.53 -30.94
C GLU A 157 -32.08 10.97 -30.73
N LYS A 158 -31.90 11.44 -29.47
CA LYS A 158 -31.54 12.84 -29.16
C LYS A 158 -30.27 13.02 -28.31
N VAL A 159 -29.51 11.97 -28.03
CA VAL A 159 -28.30 12.05 -27.16
C VAL A 159 -26.98 12.09 -27.95
N LEU A 160 -27.01 12.05 -29.29
CA LEU A 160 -25.77 12.04 -30.08
C LEU A 160 -25.03 13.39 -30.12
N LEU A 161 -25.70 14.53 -29.89
CA LEU A 161 -25.05 15.84 -29.98
C LEU A 161 -24.37 16.30 -28.67
N LYS A 162 -24.68 15.68 -27.53
CA LYS A 162 -24.13 16.10 -26.21
C LYS A 162 -23.04 15.18 -25.68
N SER A 163 -22.96 13.93 -26.12
CA SER A 163 -21.95 12.97 -25.67
C SER A 163 -20.58 13.19 -26.33
N GLY A 164 -20.54 13.63 -27.60
CA GLY A 164 -19.28 13.93 -28.30
C GLY A 164 -18.47 15.06 -27.67
N LEU A 165 -19.15 16.08 -27.12
CA LEU A 165 -18.54 17.23 -26.45
C LEU A 165 -17.94 16.87 -25.09
N PHE A 166 -18.53 15.90 -24.39
CA PHE A 166 -18.06 15.48 -23.07
C PHE A 166 -16.76 14.67 -23.17
N VAL A 167 -16.66 13.76 -24.15
CA VAL A 167 -15.44 12.96 -24.35
C VAL A 167 -14.28 13.84 -24.81
N THR A 168 -14.51 14.80 -25.71
CA THR A 168 -13.46 15.75 -26.13
C THR A 168 -13.03 16.68 -24.99
N ALA A 169 -13.98 17.22 -24.21
CA ALA A 169 -13.65 18.03 -23.04
C ALA A 169 -12.84 17.23 -22.00
N PHE A 170 -13.19 15.95 -21.76
CA PHE A 170 -12.47 15.08 -20.84
C PHE A 170 -11.04 14.78 -21.31
N VAL A 171 -10.86 14.46 -22.61
CA VAL A 171 -9.52 14.23 -23.19
C VAL A 171 -8.65 15.49 -23.14
N LEU A 172 -9.23 16.67 -23.39
CA LEU A 172 -8.50 17.94 -23.31
C LEU A 172 -8.11 18.30 -21.88
N LEU A 173 -8.98 18.07 -20.89
CA LEU A 173 -8.67 18.31 -19.47
C LEU A 173 -7.60 17.34 -18.94
N LEU A 174 -7.61 16.09 -19.39
CA LEU A 174 -6.55 15.12 -19.09
C LEU A 174 -5.21 15.53 -19.73
N GLY A 175 -5.22 15.99 -20.99
CA GLY A 175 -4.02 16.46 -21.68
C GLY A 175 -3.36 17.68 -21.01
N GLN A 176 -4.15 18.65 -20.54
CA GLN A 176 -3.67 19.84 -19.84
C GLN A 176 -3.02 19.49 -18.48
N SER A 177 -3.60 18.52 -17.76
CA SER A 177 -3.07 18.08 -16.46
C SER A 177 -1.72 17.38 -16.57
N ILE A 178 -1.48 16.65 -17.67
CA ILE A 178 -0.20 15.98 -17.94
C ILE A 178 0.92 17.00 -18.27
N MET A 179 0.59 18.12 -18.93
CA MET A 179 1.58 19.17 -19.21
C MET A 179 2.00 19.94 -17.96
N GLN A 180 1.11 20.15 -16.99
CA GLN A 180 1.42 20.84 -15.71
C GLN A 180 2.40 20.02 -14.85
N LEU A 181 2.28 18.69 -14.84
CA LEU A 181 3.24 17.83 -14.12
C LEU A 181 4.65 17.82 -14.74
N ARG A 182 4.77 18.04 -16.06
CA ARG A 182 6.08 18.05 -16.73
C ARG A 182 6.86 19.35 -16.49
N ASN A 183 6.19 20.49 -16.38
CA ASN A 183 6.87 21.77 -16.10
C ASN A 183 7.36 21.89 -14.65
N TRP A 184 6.78 21.13 -13.71
CA TRP A 184 7.21 21.15 -12.31
C TRP A 184 8.58 20.46 -12.07
N TRP A 185 9.01 19.56 -12.96
CA TRP A 185 10.29 18.85 -12.85
C TRP A 185 11.47 19.50 -13.60
N GLY A 186 11.25 20.55 -14.38
CA GLY A 186 12.27 21.17 -15.24
C GLY A 186 13.07 22.33 -14.63
N GLY A 187 12.97 22.59 -13.33
CA GLY A 187 13.45 23.84 -12.71
C GLY A 187 14.42 23.67 -11.53
N ARG A 188 15.30 22.67 -11.54
CA ARG A 188 16.38 22.55 -10.55
C ARG A 188 17.71 22.23 -11.21
N ASP A 189 18.29 23.25 -11.83
CA ASP A 189 19.73 23.37 -12.07
C ASP A 189 20.12 24.86 -11.93
N VAL A 190 20.40 25.28 -10.69
CA VAL A 190 21.34 26.36 -10.33
C VAL A 190 21.90 26.03 -8.95
#